data_AF-A0AAV0PSW5-F1
#
_entry.id   AF-A0AAV0PSW5-F1
#
_cell.length_a   1.000
_cell.length_b   1.000
_cell.length_c   1.000
_cell.angle_alpha   90.00
_cell.angle_beta   90.00
_cell.angle_gamma   90.00
#
_symmetry.space_group_name_H-M   'P 1'
#
loop_
_entity.id
_entity.type
_entity.pdbx_description
1 polymer ?
#
loop_
_entity_poly.entity_id
_entity_poly.type
_entity_poly.pdbx_seq_one_letter_code
_entity_poly.pdbx_strand_id
1 'polypeptide(L)'
;MTSVFGIRPLAEHVTCMVDLLGRAGQLERAYNLVMENVELANDPGIWGAFHAACRLHGDVEMGEMAARKLGEMDPEDPGNQVVLASGYASNSDWQASEKVRKMISGKGTKRSPGCSWISG
;
A
#
# COMPACT_ATOMS: atom_id res chain seq x y z
N MET A 1 19.23 -2.85 11.54
CA MET A 1 20.08 -3.35 10.43
C MET A 1 21.40 -2.59 10.33
N THR A 2 21.40 -1.26 10.46
CA THR A 2 22.61 -0.42 10.36
C THR A 2 23.54 -0.49 11.58
N SER A 3 23.00 -0.52 12.81
CA SER A 3 23.82 -0.47 14.04
C SER A 3 24.47 -1.80 14.43
N VAL A 4 23.89 -2.93 14.02
CA VAL A 4 24.34 -4.28 14.44
C VAL A 4 25.23 -4.93 13.38
N PHE A 5 24.91 -4.74 12.10
CA PHE A 5 25.57 -5.44 10.99
C PHE A 5 26.28 -4.49 10.01
N GLY A 6 26.19 -3.17 10.20
CA GLY A 6 26.78 -2.18 9.28
C GLY A 6 26.12 -2.13 7.90
N ILE A 7 24.98 -2.80 7.72
CA ILE A 7 24.26 -2.86 6.45
C ILE A 7 23.26 -1.71 6.38
N ARG A 8 23.40 -0.85 5.38
CA ARG A 8 22.40 0.17 5.05
C ARG A 8 21.15 -0.54 4.50
N PRO A 9 19.98 -0.44 5.15
CA PRO A 9 18.76 -1.04 4.63
C PRO A 9 18.40 -0.41 3.28
N LEU A 10 17.83 -1.24 2.41
CA LEU A 10 17.26 -0.84 1.12
C LEU A 10 15.73 -0.94 1.24
N ALA A 11 15.00 -0.30 0.33
CA ALA A 11 13.54 -0.39 0.30
C ALA A 11 13.06 -1.85 0.32
N GLU A 12 13.68 -2.73 -0.47
CA GLU A 12 13.42 -4.17 -0.50
C GLU A 12 13.52 -4.85 0.87
N HIS A 13 14.57 -4.52 1.64
CA HIS A 13 14.76 -5.06 2.99
C HIS A 13 13.65 -4.61 3.94
N VAL A 14 13.26 -3.33 3.86
CA VAL A 14 12.18 -2.78 4.69
C VAL A 14 10.84 -3.39 4.29
N THR A 15 10.55 -3.51 2.99
CA THR A 15 9.34 -4.16 2.48
C THR A 15 9.22 -5.59 2.98
N CYS A 16 10.30 -6.39 2.92
CA CYS A 16 10.30 -7.76 3.45
C CYS A 16 10.02 -7.77 4.95
N MET A 17 10.64 -6.89 5.73
CA MET A 17 10.42 -6.82 7.18
C MET A 17 9.00 -6.38 7.54
N VAL A 18 8.43 -5.46 6.78
CA VAL A 18 7.04 -4.99 6.93
C VAL A 18 6.05 -6.11 6.60
N ASP A 19 6.25 -6.86 5.50
CA ASP A 19 5.42 -8.03 5.17
C ASP A 19 5.50 -9.11 6.28
N LEU A 20 6.71 -9.39 6.79
CA LEU A 20 6.91 -10.37 7.87
C LEU A 20 6.20 -9.96 9.17
N LEU A 21 6.44 -8.73 9.65
CA LEU A 21 5.80 -8.21 10.87
C LEU A 21 4.28 -8.10 10.69
N GLY A 22 3.85 -7.67 9.50
CA GLY A 22 2.47 -7.55 9.12
C GLY A 22 1.73 -8.88 9.14
N ARG A 23 2.28 -9.93 8.52
CA ARG A 23 1.71 -11.29 8.59
C ARG A 23 1.63 -11.84 10.00
N ALA A 24 2.60 -11.48 10.86
CA ALA A 24 2.60 -11.84 12.27
C ALA A 24 1.60 -11.05 13.14
N GLY A 25 0.83 -10.12 12.57
CA GLY A 25 -0.14 -9.28 13.28
C GLY A 25 0.50 -8.14 14.08
N GLN A 26 1.79 -7.88 13.87
CA GLN A 26 2.54 -6.85 14.58
C GLN A 26 2.49 -5.53 13.82
N LEU A 27 1.28 -5.02 13.54
CA LEU A 27 1.06 -3.86 12.67
C LEU A 27 1.74 -2.59 13.20
N GLU A 28 1.64 -2.30 14.49
CA GLU A 28 2.34 -1.16 15.11
C GLU A 28 3.86 -1.23 14.92
N ARG A 29 4.44 -2.42 15.06
CA ARG A 29 5.89 -2.62 14.85
C ARG A 29 6.26 -2.46 13.39
N ALA A 30 5.42 -2.96 12.48
CA ALA A 30 5.61 -2.77 11.05
C ALA A 30 5.56 -1.27 10.69
N TYR A 31 4.60 -0.53 11.22
CA TYR A 31 4.48 0.92 11.01
C TYR A 31 5.67 1.69 11.57
N ASN A 32 6.07 1.40 12.81
CA ASN A 32 7.24 2.03 13.44
C ASN A 32 8.50 1.79 12.63
N LEU A 33 8.68 0.59 12.07
CA LEU A 33 9.81 0.30 11.18
C LEU A 33 9.81 1.17 9.92
N VAL A 34 8.64 1.44 9.33
CA VAL A 34 8.52 2.38 8.20
C VAL A 34 8.92 3.80 8.63
N MET A 35 8.45 4.26 9.80
CA MET A 35 8.76 5.60 10.31
C MET A 35 10.24 5.77 10.67
N GLU A 36 10.89 4.73 11.20
CA GLU A 36 12.34 4.69 11.45
C GLU A 36 13.16 4.78 10.15
N ASN A 37 12.56 4.44 9.01
CA ASN A 37 13.20 4.44 7.69
C ASN A 37 12.48 5.40 6.72
N VAL A 38 12.11 6.60 7.18
CA VAL A 38 11.31 7.57 6.42
C VAL A 38 11.89 7.92 5.04
N GLU A 39 13.23 7.94 4.90
CA GLU A 39 13.90 8.19 3.62
C GLU A 39 13.59 7.12 2.56
N LEU A 40 13.26 5.91 3.00
CA LEU A 40 12.85 4.79 2.15
C LEU A 40 11.33 4.70 2.00
N ALA A 41 10.56 5.42 2.83
CA ALA A 41 9.11 5.34 2.87
C ALA A 41 8.41 5.94 1.63
N ASN A 42 9.14 6.52 0.69
CA ASN A 42 8.60 6.90 -0.63
C ASN A 42 8.46 5.70 -1.59
N ASP A 43 8.92 4.52 -1.19
CA ASP A 43 8.74 3.30 -1.97
C ASP A 43 7.31 2.75 -1.84
N PRO A 44 6.55 2.61 -2.94
CA PRO A 44 5.17 2.13 -2.90
C PRO A 44 5.08 0.65 -2.48
N GLY A 45 6.13 -0.14 -2.65
CA GLY A 45 6.17 -1.53 -2.21
C GLY A 45 6.04 -1.66 -0.69
N ILE A 46 6.63 -0.74 0.07
CA ILE A 46 6.56 -0.72 1.54
C ILE A 46 5.11 -0.52 1.99
N TRP A 47 4.43 0.51 1.46
CA TRP A 47 3.04 0.80 1.82
C TRP A 47 2.06 -0.23 1.26
N GLY A 48 2.36 -0.83 0.11
CA GLY A 48 1.61 -1.96 -0.44
C GLY A 48 1.63 -3.18 0.48
N ALA A 49 2.81 -3.56 0.98
CA ALA A 49 2.97 -4.64 1.95
C ALA A 49 2.25 -4.32 3.28
N PHE A 50 2.40 -3.10 3.79
CA PHE A 50 1.74 -2.68 5.03
C PHE A 50 0.21 -2.66 4.88
N HIS A 51 -0.32 -2.14 3.77
CA HIS A 51 -1.76 -2.13 3.49
C HIS A 51 -2.33 -3.55 3.39
N ALA A 52 -1.62 -4.47 2.73
CA ALA A 52 -2.03 -5.87 2.63
C ALA A 52 -2.09 -6.54 4.03
N ALA A 53 -1.13 -6.25 4.90
CA ALA A 53 -1.13 -6.73 6.27
C ALA A 53 -2.30 -6.17 7.11
N CYS A 54 -2.57 -4.87 7.00
CA CYS A 54 -3.71 -4.23 7.68
C CYS A 54 -5.04 -4.89 7.26
N ARG A 55 -5.21 -5.14 5.96
CA ARG A 55 -6.37 -5.88 5.43
C ARG A 55 -6.48 -7.30 5.96
N LEU A 56 -5.35 -8.00 6.08
CA LEU A 56 -5.32 -9.38 6.59
C LEU A 56 -5.83 -9.46 8.04
N HIS A 57 -5.46 -8.48 8.87
CA HIS A 57 -5.82 -8.46 10.30
C HIS A 57 -7.06 -7.61 10.61
N GLY A 58 -7.67 -7.00 9.60
CA GLY A 58 -8.88 -6.19 9.77
C GLY A 58 -8.64 -4.82 10.43
N ASP A 59 -7.41 -4.32 10.43
CA ASP A 59 -7.09 -3.00 10.95
C ASP A 59 -7.40 -1.95 9.87
N VAL A 60 -8.62 -1.40 9.95
CA VAL A 60 -9.15 -0.49 8.95
C VAL A 60 -8.47 0.88 9.00
N GLU A 61 -8.14 1.37 10.20
CA GLU A 61 -7.55 2.70 10.38
C GLU A 61 -6.14 2.76 9.79
N MET A 62 -5.29 1.79 10.14
CA MET A 62 -3.94 1.71 9.57
C MET A 62 -3.97 1.40 8.07
N GLY A 63 -4.94 0.58 7.63
CA GLY A 63 -5.16 0.28 6.22
C GLY A 63 -5.50 1.53 5.39
N GLU A 64 -6.42 2.37 5.86
CA GLU A 64 -6.80 3.59 5.14
C GLU A 64 -5.62 4.57 5.04
N MET A 65 -4.86 4.73 6.13
CA MET A 65 -3.66 5.57 6.13
C MET A 65 -2.63 5.07 5.11
N ALA A 66 -2.40 3.75 5.06
CA ALA A 66 -1.49 3.15 4.09
C ALA A 66 -1.96 3.35 2.64
N ALA A 67 -3.26 3.16 2.39
CA ALA A 67 -3.86 3.40 1.07
C ALA A 67 -3.73 4.86 0.66
N ARG A 68 -3.96 5.81 1.58
CA ARG A 68 -3.79 7.24 1.34
C ARG A 68 -2.35 7.59 0.96
N LYS A 69 -1.38 7.02 1.67
CA LYS A 69 0.05 7.19 1.36
C LYS A 69 0.40 6.69 -0.04
N LEU A 70 -0.09 5.51 -0.43
CA LEU A 70 0.05 5.01 -1.81
C LEU A 70 -0.56 5.96 -2.84
N GLY A 71 -1.73 6.52 -2.52
CA GLY A 71 -2.40 7.51 -3.36
C GLY A 71 -1.65 8.83 -3.55
N GLU A 72 -0.93 9.28 -2.52
CA GLU A 72 -0.08 10.48 -2.56
C GLU A 72 1.18 10.24 -3.39
N MET A 73 1.69 9.00 -3.44
CA MET A 73 2.97 8.64 -4.07
C MET A 73 2.89 8.46 -5.58
N ASP A 74 1.76 7.96 -6.10
CA ASP A 74 1.52 7.93 -7.54
C ASP A 74 0.04 8.21 -7.87
N PRO A 75 -0.31 9.49 -8.10
CA PRO A 75 -1.68 9.88 -8.43
C PRO A 75 -2.11 9.49 -9.85
N GLU A 76 -1.19 9.01 -10.70
CA GLU A 76 -1.45 8.64 -12.10
C GLU A 76 -1.52 7.12 -12.33
N ASP A 77 -0.97 6.29 -11.43
CA ASP A 77 -1.06 4.83 -11.52
C ASP A 77 -2.49 4.31 -11.22
N PRO A 78 -3.12 3.60 -12.19
CA PRO A 78 -4.43 2.98 -12.00
C PRO A 78 -4.45 1.92 -10.89
N GLY A 79 -3.33 1.24 -10.61
CA GLY A 79 -3.21 0.25 -9.54
C GLY A 79 -3.41 0.88 -8.15
N ASN A 80 -2.74 2.01 -7.90
CA ASN A 80 -2.87 2.77 -6.66
C ASN A 80 -4.27 3.37 -6.48
N GLN A 81 -4.95 3.77 -7.55
CA GLN A 81 -6.35 4.23 -7.47
C GLN A 81 -7.31 3.10 -7.07
N VAL A 82 -7.07 1.86 -7.53
CA VAL A 82 -7.85 0.69 -7.12
C VAL A 82 -7.56 0.33 -5.66
N VAL A 83 -6.30 0.41 -5.22
CA VAL A 83 -5.93 0.17 -3.81
C VAL A 83 -6.59 1.20 -2.89
N LEU A 84 -6.52 2.49 -3.25
CA LEU A 84 -7.26 3.57 -2.59
C LEU A 84 -8.77 3.28 -2.51
N ALA A 85 -9.40 2.97 -3.65
CA ALA A 85 -10.82 2.66 -3.71
C ALA A 85 -11.20 1.46 -2.82
N SER A 86 -10.34 0.44 -2.78
CA SER A 86 -10.54 -0.76 -1.96
C SER A 86 -10.43 -0.48 -0.46
N GLY A 87 -9.50 0.38 -0.04
CA GLY A 87 -9.36 0.81 1.35
C GLY A 87 -10.59 1.57 1.86
N TYR A 88 -11.12 2.49 1.05
CA TYR A 88 -12.37 3.18 1.39
C TYR A 88 -13.59 2.26 1.37
N ALA A 89 -13.66 1.30 0.43
CA ALA A 89 -14.77 0.36 0.34
C ALA A 89 -14.85 -0.61 1.54
N SER A 90 -13.72 -0.98 2.15
CA SER A 90 -13.72 -1.79 3.37
C SER A 90 -14.29 -1.08 4.60
N ASN A 91 -14.45 0.25 4.57
CA ASN A 91 -14.89 1.04 5.73
C ASN A 91 -16.41 1.33 5.74
N SER A 92 -17.20 0.75 4.83
CA SER A 92 -18.62 1.12 4.64
C SER A 92 -18.87 2.64 4.46
N ASP A 93 -17.82 3.40 4.11
CA ASP A 93 -17.90 4.84 3.90
C ASP A 93 -18.23 5.12 2.44
N TRP A 94 -19.53 5.06 2.16
CA TRP A 94 -20.11 5.31 0.84
C TRP A 94 -19.70 6.68 0.27
N GLN A 95 -19.44 7.68 1.10
CA GLN A 95 -19.10 9.03 0.65
C GLN A 95 -17.66 9.13 0.15
N ALA A 96 -16.73 8.44 0.82
CA ALA A 96 -15.35 8.36 0.37
C ALA A 96 -15.18 7.47 -0.88
N SER A 97 -15.89 6.34 -0.93
CA SER A 97 -15.95 5.49 -2.13
C SER A 97 -16.55 6.24 -3.33
N GLU A 98 -17.58 7.07 -3.11
CA GLU A 98 -18.17 7.90 -4.16
C GLU A 98 -17.23 9.01 -4.65
N LYS A 99 -16.41 9.63 -3.79
CA LYS A 99 -15.37 10.59 -4.19
C LYS A 99 -14.32 9.94 -5.09
N VAL A 100 -13.83 8.75 -4.73
CA VAL A 100 -12.88 8.00 -5.55
C VAL A 100 -13.52 7.55 -6.87
N ARG A 101 -14.78 7.10 -6.84
CA ARG A 101 -15.53 6.74 -8.06
C ARG A 101 -15.74 7.93 -9.00
N LYS A 102 -16.00 9.13 -8.46
CA LYS A 102 -16.07 10.37 -9.25
C LYS A 102 -14.71 10.77 -9.83
N MET A 103 -13.62 10.56 -9.10
CA MET A 103 -12.27 10.82 -9.59
C MET A 103 -11.87 9.86 -10.73
N ILE A 104 -12.22 8.57 -10.60
CA ILE A 104 -12.02 7.54 -11.64
C ILE A 104 -12.93 7.79 -12.86
N SER A 105 -14.15 8.29 -12.67
CA SER A 105 -15.09 8.57 -13.76
C SER A 105 -14.80 9.88 -14.49
N GLY A 106 -14.18 10.87 -13.83
CA GLY A 106 -13.81 12.15 -14.43
C GLY A 106 -12.57 12.08 -15.32
N LYS A 107 -11.69 11.11 -15.07
CA LYS A 107 -10.55 10.79 -15.93
C LYS A 107 -10.91 9.54 -16.74
N GLY A 108 -11.24 9.71 -18.01
CA GLY A 108 -11.55 8.60 -18.92
C GLY A 108 -10.39 7.60 -19.02
N THR A 109 -10.35 6.61 -18.12
CA THR A 109 -9.32 5.59 -18.06
C THR A 109 -9.67 4.49 -19.06
N LYS A 110 -8.96 4.49 -20.20
CA LYS A 110 -8.93 3.33 -21.10
C LYS A 110 -8.38 2.14 -20.31
N ARG A 111 -9.26 1.20 -19.98
CA ARG A 111 -8.85 -0.11 -19.47
C ARG A 111 -8.06 -0.82 -20.56
N SER A 112 -6.75 -0.98 -20.38
CA SER A 112 -5.98 -1.94 -21.17
C SER A 112 -6.28 -3.35 -20.65
N PRO A 113 -6.84 -4.26 -21.46
CA PRO A 113 -7.04 -5.65 -21.05
C PRO A 113 -5.69 -6.30 -20.78
N GLY A 114 -5.52 -6.93 -19.62
CA GLY A 114 -4.33 -7.72 -19.32
C GLY A 114 -4.29 -8.98 -20.18
N CYS A 115 -3.20 -9.20 -20.90
CA CYS A 115 -2.94 -10.45 -21.63
C CYS A 115 -1.96 -11.31 -20.81
N SER A 116 -2.38 -12.50 -20.40
CA SER A 116 -1.47 -13.56 -19.94
C SER A 116 -0.99 -14.36 -21.14
N TRP A 117 0.33 -14.38 -21.36
CA TRP A 117 0.95 -15.27 -22.34
C TRP A 117 1.09 -16.68 -21.73
N ILE A 118 0.41 -17.65 -22.31
CA ILE A 118 0.74 -19.07 -22.16
C ILE A 118 1.44 -19.47 -23.45
N SER A 119 2.76 -19.68 -23.39
CA SER A 119 3.52 -20.29 -24.47
C SER A 119 3.33 -21.81 -24.39
N GLY A 120 2.74 -22.38 -25.43
CA GLY A 120 2.76 -23.83 -25.69
C GLY A 120 3.92 -24.21 -26.59
#